data_AF-A0A929AS33-F1
#
_entry.id   AF-A0A929AS33-F1
#
_cell.length_a   1.000
_cell.length_b   1.000
_cell.length_c   1.000
_cell.angle_alpha   90.00
_cell.angle_beta   90.00
_cell.angle_gamma   90.00
#
_symmetry.space_group_name_H-M   'P 1'
#
loop_
_entity.id
_entity.type
_entity.pdbx_description
1 polymer ?
#
loop_
_entity_poly.entity_id
_entity_poly.type
_entity_poly.pdbx_seq_one_letter_code
_entity_poly.pdbx_strand_id
1 'polypeptide(L)'
;MMITNGGYDKEKGNAVLASGDADLVFFAKLFLANRDLPHRFEVNAPLNAPNPKMFYGSDEKGYTDPSTSLRVNTERSRGVELAW
;
A
#
# COMPACT_ATOMS: atom_id res chain seq x y z
N MET A 1 3.32 -24.31 -2.41
CA MET A 1 3.49 -23.01 -1.76
C MET A 1 4.78 -22.35 -2.23
N MET A 2 4.69 -21.58 -3.29
CA MET A 2 5.72 -20.76 -3.91
C MET A 2 5.40 -19.28 -3.69
N ILE A 3 6.40 -18.50 -3.25
CA ILE A 3 6.28 -17.05 -3.06
C ILE A 3 7.27 -16.37 -3.99
N THR A 4 6.79 -15.44 -4.84
CA THR A 4 7.63 -14.71 -5.78
C THR A 4 7.81 -13.24 -5.40
N ASN A 5 8.96 -12.68 -5.74
CA ASN A 5 9.25 -11.24 -5.65
C ASN A 5 10.10 -10.84 -6.87
N GLY A 6 10.10 -9.56 -7.25
CA GLY A 6 10.88 -9.13 -8.42
C GLY A 6 10.43 -7.83 -9.08
N GLY A 7 9.94 -6.86 -8.32
CA GLY A 7 9.43 -5.60 -8.90
C GLY A 7 8.06 -5.73 -9.55
N TYR A 8 7.22 -6.61 -9.00
CA TYR A 8 5.82 -6.72 -9.39
C TYR A 8 5.06 -5.41 -9.16
N ASP A 9 4.20 -5.09 -10.10
CA ASP A 9 3.05 -4.20 -9.96
C ASP A 9 1.77 -5.04 -9.84
N LYS A 10 0.59 -4.39 -9.76
CA LYS A 10 -0.69 -5.10 -9.57
C LYS A 10 -0.95 -6.06 -10.73
N GLU A 11 -0.70 -5.60 -11.95
CA GLU A 11 -0.99 -6.34 -13.18
C GLU A 11 -0.10 -7.59 -13.30
N LYS A 12 1.22 -7.43 -13.14
CA LYS A 12 2.14 -8.58 -13.18
C LYS A 12 1.91 -9.53 -12.02
N GLY A 13 1.56 -9.01 -10.84
CA GLY A 13 1.26 -9.81 -9.66
C GLY A 13 0.03 -10.70 -9.90
N ASN A 14 -1.04 -10.12 -10.48
CA ASN A 14 -2.22 -10.91 -10.85
C ASN A 14 -1.91 -11.91 -11.96
N ALA A 15 -1.06 -11.56 -12.93
CA ALA A 15 -0.70 -12.46 -14.03
C ALA A 15 0.03 -13.72 -13.54
N VAL A 16 1.01 -13.59 -12.62
CA VAL A 16 1.78 -14.74 -12.10
C VAL A 16 0.95 -15.65 -11.19
N LEU A 17 -0.05 -15.09 -10.49
CA LEU A 17 -1.01 -15.87 -9.73
C LEU A 17 -1.96 -16.63 -10.66
N ALA A 18 -2.44 -15.98 -11.71
CA ALA A 18 -3.36 -16.58 -12.68
C ALA A 18 -2.70 -17.70 -13.52
N SER A 19 -1.39 -17.61 -13.78
CA SER A 19 -0.65 -18.68 -14.48
C SER A 19 -0.34 -19.88 -13.59
N GLY A 20 -0.45 -19.74 -12.25
CA GLY A 20 -0.07 -20.78 -11.29
C GLY A 20 1.44 -20.88 -11.05
N ASP A 21 2.23 -19.93 -11.54
CA ASP A 21 3.69 -19.89 -11.34
C ASP A 21 4.07 -19.50 -9.90
N ALA A 22 3.15 -18.87 -9.16
CA ALA A 22 3.30 -18.56 -7.74
C ALA A 22 1.96 -18.67 -6.99
N ASP A 23 2.03 -19.00 -5.70
CA ASP A 23 0.88 -18.99 -4.80
C ASP A 23 0.70 -17.61 -4.12
N LEU A 24 1.79 -16.86 -3.96
CA LEU A 24 1.82 -15.54 -3.31
C LEU A 24 2.83 -14.60 -3.98
N VAL A 25 2.55 -13.28 -3.96
CA VAL A 25 3.44 -12.23 -4.46
C VAL A 25 3.86 -11.30 -3.32
N PHE A 26 5.17 -11.11 -3.17
CA PHE A 26 5.75 -10.24 -2.15
C PHE A 26 6.16 -8.88 -2.73
N PHE A 27 5.67 -7.80 -2.11
CA PHE A 27 5.90 -6.41 -2.53
C PHE A 27 6.71 -5.66 -1.46
N ALA A 28 8.02 -5.45 -1.68
CA ALA A 28 8.86 -4.74 -0.70
C ALA A 28 8.77 -3.21 -0.86
N LYS A 29 9.38 -2.67 -1.92
CA LYS A 29 9.50 -1.22 -2.14
C LYS A 29 8.15 -0.51 -2.24
N LEU A 30 7.17 -1.19 -2.83
CA LEU A 30 5.84 -0.63 -3.04
C LEU A 30 5.08 -0.53 -1.71
N PHE A 31 5.25 -1.52 -0.83
CA PHE A 31 4.63 -1.52 0.50
C PHE A 31 5.29 -0.51 1.45
N LEU A 32 6.61 -0.30 1.36
CA LEU A 32 7.29 0.77 2.10
C LEU A 32 6.69 2.16 1.80
N ALA A 33 6.37 2.44 0.53
CA ALA A 33 5.79 3.73 0.14
C ALA A 33 4.28 3.82 0.34
N ASN A 34 3.60 2.68 0.47
CA ASN A 34 2.14 2.55 0.51
C ASN A 34 1.78 1.51 1.58
N ARG A 35 1.69 1.92 2.84
CA ARG A 35 1.42 0.97 3.94
C ARG A 35 0.06 0.27 3.81
N ASP A 36 -0.85 0.90 3.07
CA ASP A 36 -2.19 0.44 2.71
C ASP A 36 -2.26 -0.14 1.29
N LEU A 37 -1.13 -0.63 0.75
CA LEU A 37 -1.03 -1.17 -0.61
C LEU A 37 -2.15 -2.17 -0.97
N PRO A 38 -2.57 -3.12 -0.11
CA PRO A 38 -3.67 -4.02 -0.45
C PRO A 38 -4.98 -3.29 -0.76
N HIS A 39 -5.32 -2.27 0.03
CA HIS A 39 -6.53 -1.48 -0.21
C HIS A 39 -6.39 -0.63 -1.48
N ARG A 40 -5.21 -0.03 -1.72
CA ARG A 40 -4.95 0.69 -2.97
C ARG A 40 -5.08 -0.21 -4.19
N PHE A 41 -4.60 -1.44 -4.11
CA PHE A 41 -4.80 -2.44 -5.16
C PHE A 41 -6.27 -2.80 -5.31
N GLU A 42 -7.02 -3.01 -4.23
CA GLU A 42 -8.44 -3.32 -4.28
C GLU A 42 -9.24 -2.24 -5.03
N VAL A 43 -9.03 -0.96 -4.70
CA VAL A 43 -9.80 0.16 -5.26
C VAL A 43 -9.15 0.86 -6.46
N ASN A 44 -8.00 0.35 -6.94
CA ASN A 44 -7.18 0.99 -7.97
C ASN A 44 -6.78 2.44 -7.64
N ALA A 45 -6.45 2.72 -6.37
CA ALA A 45 -5.98 4.04 -5.96
C ALA A 45 -4.56 4.32 -6.53
N PRO A 46 -4.22 5.61 -6.78
CA PRO A 46 -2.86 6.00 -7.12
C PRO A 46 -1.85 5.51 -6.08
N LEU A 47 -0.66 5.12 -6.53
CA LEU A 47 0.42 4.66 -5.65
C LEU A 47 1.47 5.75 -5.46
N ASN A 48 1.95 5.89 -4.23
CA ASN A 48 3.14 6.69 -3.94
C ASN A 48 4.36 6.02 -4.56
N ALA A 49 5.22 6.83 -5.19
CA ALA A 49 6.48 6.35 -5.75
C ALA A 49 7.45 5.97 -4.61
N PRO A 50 8.09 4.78 -4.67
CA PRO A 50 9.12 4.43 -3.71
C PRO A 50 10.29 5.41 -3.76
N ASN A 51 10.74 5.88 -2.59
CA ASN A 51 11.89 6.78 -2.47
C ASN A 51 13.12 6.03 -1.92
N PRO A 52 14.10 5.65 -2.78
CA PRO A 52 15.24 4.85 -2.35
C PRO A 52 16.12 5.50 -1.30
N LYS A 53 16.11 6.83 -1.20
CA LYS A 53 16.87 7.57 -0.19
C LYS A 53 16.38 7.31 1.24
N MET A 54 15.15 6.82 1.39
CA MET A 54 14.53 6.53 2.69
C MET A 54 14.53 5.03 3.02
N PHE A 55 15.13 4.18 2.18
CA PHE A 55 15.11 2.73 2.41
C PHE A 55 16.12 2.27 3.46
N TYR A 56 17.13 3.09 3.71
CA TYR A 56 18.22 2.79 4.62
C TYR A 56 18.61 4.10 5.30
N GLY A 57 18.33 4.19 6.60
CA GLY A 57 18.58 5.38 7.41
C GLY A 57 18.26 5.08 8.86
N SER A 58 18.83 5.86 9.79
CA SER A 58 18.55 5.74 11.22
C SER A 58 17.41 6.65 11.69
N ASP A 59 16.78 7.41 10.78
CA ASP A 59 15.66 8.28 11.09
C ASP A 59 14.31 7.59 10.82
N GLU A 60 13.29 7.99 11.58
CA GLU A 60 11.94 7.40 11.48
C GLU A 60 11.21 7.78 10.18
N LYS A 61 11.76 8.76 9.44
CA LYS A 61 11.16 9.32 8.23
C LYS A 61 11.11 8.26 7.13
N GLY A 62 9.91 8.01 6.63
CA GLY A 62 9.66 7.01 5.59
C GLY A 62 9.43 5.58 6.11
N TYR A 63 9.61 5.32 7.42
CA TYR A 63 9.27 4.03 8.04
C TYR A 63 7.96 4.08 8.84
N THR A 64 7.75 5.14 9.62
CA THR A 64 6.54 5.31 10.45
C THR A 64 5.66 6.49 10.02
N ASP A 65 5.98 7.13 8.90
CA ASP A 65 5.32 8.34 8.44
C ASP A 65 3.84 8.07 8.03
N PRO A 66 2.86 8.71 8.67
CA PRO A 66 1.43 8.53 8.36
C PRO A 66 1.03 9.03 6.96
N SER A 67 1.84 9.87 6.31
CA SER A 67 1.57 10.37 4.95
C SER A 67 1.59 9.28 3.86
N THR A 68 2.13 8.11 4.17
CA THR A 68 2.15 6.94 3.26
C THR A 68 0.79 6.24 3.13
N SER A 69 -0.14 6.50 4.04
CA SER A 69 -1.49 5.90 4.03
C SER A 69 -2.50 6.78 3.29
N LEU A 70 -3.50 6.20 2.65
CA LEU A 70 -4.65 6.95 2.13
C LEU A 70 -5.31 7.71 3.28
N ARG A 71 -5.54 9.01 3.07
CA ARG A 71 -6.32 9.83 4.00
C ARG A 71 -7.80 9.55 3.76
N VAL A 72 -8.42 8.80 4.66
CA VAL A 72 -9.87 8.66 4.67
C VAL A 72 -10.46 9.96 5.21
N ASN A 73 -11.06 10.78 4.33
CA ASN A 73 -11.84 11.94 4.77
C ASN A 73 -13.08 11.44 5.52
N THR A 74 -13.05 11.53 6.85
CA THR A 74 -14.16 11.21 7.74
C THR A 74 -15.13 12.39 7.80
N GLU A 75 -15.77 12.72 6.68
CA GLU A 75 -16.84 13.74 6.60
C GLU A 75 -18.23 13.08 6.45
N ARG A 76 -18.47 11.97 7.15
CA ARG A 76 -19.80 11.35 7.21
C ARG A 76 -20.14 10.86 8.61
N SER A 77 -20.22 11.78 9.58
CA SER A 77 -20.89 11.51 10.87
C SER A 77 -21.10 12.71 11.81
N ARG A 78 -20.75 13.95 11.47
CA ARG A 78 -21.16 15.12 12.28
C ARG A 78 -22.44 15.75 11.73
N GLY A 79 -23.55 15.15 12.13
CA GLY A 79 -24.89 15.62 11.78
C GLY A 79 -25.98 15.03 12.67
N VAL A 80 -25.76 15.01 13.99
CA VAL A 80 -26.86 15.01 14.96
C VAL A 80 -26.50 16.06 15.99
N GLU A 81 -27.07 17.25 15.81
CA GLU A 81 -27.17 18.30 16.82
C GLU A 81 -28.06 17.76 17.95
N LEU A 82 -27.50 17.56 19.13
CA LEU A 82 -28.29 17.43 20.35
C LEU A 82 -28.11 18.74 21.12
N ALA A 83 -29.12 19.60 20.98
CA ALA A 83 -29.43 20.62 21.96
C ALA A 83 -29.59 19.95 23.33
N TRP A 84 -28.75 20.33 24.30
CA TRP A 84 -29.09 21.10 25.51
C TRP A 84 -27.79 21.61 26.14
#